data_AF-A0A2W6YHL2-F1
#
_entry.id   AF-A0A2W6YHL2-F1
#
_cell.length_a   1.000
_cell.length_b   1.000
_cell.length_c   1.000
_cell.angle_alpha   90.00
_cell.angle_beta   90.00
_cell.angle_gamma   90.00
#
_symmetry.space_group_name_H-M   'P 1'
#
loop_
_entity.id
_entity.type
_entity.pdbx_description
1 polymer ?
#
loop_
_entity_poly.entity_id
_entity_poly.type
_entity_poly.pdbx_seq_one_letter_code
_entity_poly.pdbx_strand_id
1 'polypeptide(L)'
;MKVHATLELGPLLVRADEAAKDAYLISLAGAALNSQNVVLTSWEVGEILAGYADGDLSLDEAAKALGGEIPAEPFDLVAHLARQRDFSIETFGPGPRTKGVIDHIRKELTEIEADPSDIEEWVDVIILAFDGAWRAGWEPHKIVEAIVAKQAKNEARQWPDWRTADPDKAIKHVRAPSEGGGGETAAQIAARIGRRA
;
A
#
# COMPACT_ATOMS: atom_id res chain seq x y z
N MET A 1 22.83 -30.56 1.14
CA MET A 1 23.14 -29.42 2.02
C MET A 1 22.07 -28.36 1.77
N LYS A 2 21.10 -28.19 2.68
CA LYS A 2 20.06 -27.15 2.56
C LYS A 2 20.59 -25.89 3.24
N VAL A 3 20.81 -24.83 2.48
CA VAL A 3 21.23 -23.54 3.06
C VAL A 3 19.96 -22.75 3.35
N HIS A 4 19.66 -22.58 4.64
CA HIS A 4 18.69 -21.60 5.10
C HIS A 4 19.41 -20.25 5.17
N ALA A 5 19.01 -19.31 4.31
CA ALA A 5 19.40 -17.92 4.46
C ALA A 5 18.26 -17.19 5.21
N THR A 6 18.50 -16.87 6.47
CA THR A 6 17.64 -15.98 7.26
C THR A 6 18.09 -14.55 6.97
N LEU A 7 17.22 -13.74 6.36
CA LEU A 7 17.48 -12.32 6.15
C LEU A 7 16.91 -11.53 7.33
N GLU A 8 17.78 -10.89 8.13
CA GLU A 8 17.33 -9.96 9.17
C GLU A 8 16.79 -8.68 8.51
N LEU A 9 15.50 -8.41 8.70
CA LEU A 9 14.85 -7.20 8.23
C LEU A 9 14.71 -6.18 9.38
N GLY A 10 15.55 -5.16 9.36
CA GLY A 10 15.33 -3.90 10.06
C GLY A 10 16.18 -2.78 9.45
N PRO A 11 15.83 -1.48 9.61
CA PRO A 11 14.52 -0.87 9.81
C PRO A 11 13.98 -0.30 8.48
N LEU A 12 12.96 -0.96 7.91
CA LEU A 12 11.81 -0.39 7.19
C LEU A 12 12.01 0.85 6.27
N LEU A 13 13.06 0.89 5.47
CA LEU A 13 13.26 1.89 4.41
C LEU A 13 14.04 1.32 3.22
N VAL A 14 13.84 0.03 2.92
CA VAL A 14 14.06 -0.45 1.55
C VAL A 14 12.92 0.17 0.75
N ARG A 15 13.30 1.07 -0.15
CA ARG A 15 12.43 2.00 -0.85
C ARG A 15 11.41 1.20 -1.66
N ALA A 16 10.13 1.53 -1.54
CA ALA A 16 9.07 0.86 -2.29
C ALA A 16 9.26 0.94 -3.82
N ASP A 17 10.11 1.86 -4.32
CA ASP A 17 10.47 1.92 -5.73
C ASP A 17 11.43 0.79 -6.13
N GLU A 18 12.49 0.53 -5.36
CA GLU A 18 13.45 -0.56 -5.59
C GLU A 18 12.74 -1.92 -5.55
N ALA A 19 11.89 -2.17 -4.55
CA ALA A 19 11.13 -3.43 -4.48
C ALA A 19 10.14 -3.63 -5.66
N ALA A 20 9.52 -2.56 -6.15
CA ALA A 20 8.65 -2.62 -7.33
C ALA A 20 9.44 -2.86 -8.62
N LYS A 21 10.63 -2.24 -8.73
CA LYS A 21 11.58 -2.45 -9.83
C LYS A 21 12.12 -3.88 -9.85
N ASP A 22 12.49 -4.41 -8.68
CA ASP A 22 12.94 -5.80 -8.49
C ASP A 22 11.85 -6.80 -8.90
N ALA A 23 10.61 -6.59 -8.43
CA ALA A 23 9.47 -7.44 -8.77
C ALA A 23 9.16 -7.43 -10.28
N TYR A 24 9.30 -6.27 -10.92
CA TYR A 24 9.12 -6.14 -12.37
C TYR A 24 10.21 -6.88 -13.16
N LEU A 25 11.48 -6.75 -12.78
CA LEU A 25 12.58 -7.50 -13.43
C LEU A 25 12.46 -9.00 -13.23
N ILE A 26 12.05 -9.47 -12.05
CA ILE A 26 11.82 -10.89 -11.79
C ILE A 26 10.69 -11.43 -12.69
N SER A 27 9.64 -10.64 -12.92
CA SER A 27 8.56 -10.99 -13.85
C SER A 27 9.06 -11.11 -15.30
N LEU A 28 9.85 -10.13 -15.76
CA LEU A 28 10.47 -10.18 -17.10
C LEU A 28 11.43 -11.36 -17.26
N ALA A 29 12.23 -11.67 -16.24
CA ALA A 29 13.13 -12.81 -16.22
C ALA A 29 12.36 -14.14 -16.34
N GLY A 30 11.25 -14.27 -15.62
CA GLY A 30 10.35 -15.41 -15.75
C GLY A 30 9.74 -15.51 -17.15
N ALA A 31 9.35 -14.38 -17.77
CA ALA A 31 8.83 -14.36 -19.13
C ALA A 31 9.89 -14.74 -20.17
N ALA A 32 11.12 -14.23 -20.03
CA ALA A 32 12.24 -14.51 -20.92
C ALA A 32 12.59 -16.00 -20.95
N LEU A 33 12.66 -16.66 -19.79
CA LEU A 33 12.95 -18.10 -19.67
C LEU A 33 11.88 -19.01 -20.30
N ASN A 34 10.65 -18.51 -20.43
CA ASN A 34 9.51 -19.24 -20.99
C ASN A 34 9.18 -18.84 -22.43
N SER A 35 9.91 -17.88 -23.00
CA SER A 35 9.66 -17.34 -24.33
C SER A 35 10.24 -18.23 -25.43
N GLN A 36 9.52 -18.36 -26.54
CA GLN A 36 10.05 -18.97 -27.77
C GLN A 36 10.80 -17.96 -28.66
N ASN A 37 10.69 -16.67 -28.35
CA ASN A 37 11.27 -15.57 -29.14
C ASN A 37 12.54 -14.98 -28.50
N VAL A 38 12.75 -15.17 -27.20
CA VAL A 38 13.93 -14.73 -26.47
C VAL A 38 14.69 -15.99 -26.06
N VAL A 39 15.85 -16.24 -26.67
CA VAL A 39 16.67 -17.43 -26.39
C VAL A 39 17.74 -17.06 -25.36
N LEU A 40 17.33 -16.96 -24.10
CA LEU A 40 18.24 -16.81 -22.97
C LEU A 40 18.24 -18.10 -22.14
N THR A 41 19.42 -18.54 -21.75
CA THR A 41 19.61 -19.59 -20.76
C THR A 41 19.32 -19.07 -19.36
N SER A 42 19.06 -20.00 -18.43
CA SER A 42 18.96 -19.68 -17.01
C SER A 42 20.22 -19.03 -16.42
N TRP A 43 21.38 -19.28 -17.04
CA TRP A 43 22.63 -18.63 -16.69
C TRP A 43 22.65 -17.16 -17.12
N GLU A 44 22.34 -16.87 -18.39
CA GLU A 44 22.34 -15.51 -18.94
C GLU A 44 21.30 -14.61 -18.23
N VAL A 45 20.13 -15.16 -17.89
CA VAL A 45 19.14 -14.43 -17.07
C VAL A 45 19.69 -14.14 -15.66
N GLY A 46 20.44 -15.07 -15.07
CA GLY A 46 21.09 -14.87 -13.78
C GLY A 46 22.15 -13.76 -13.82
N GLU A 47 22.94 -13.67 -14.89
CA GLU A 47 23.94 -12.62 -15.08
C GLU A 47 23.28 -11.23 -15.24
N ILE A 48 22.16 -11.13 -15.96
CA ILE A 48 21.42 -9.87 -16.13
C ILE A 48 20.87 -9.38 -14.78
N LEU A 49 20.27 -10.29 -13.99
CA LEU A 49 19.73 -9.93 -12.67
C LEU A 49 20.84 -9.55 -11.68
N ALA A 50 21.98 -10.24 -11.71
CA ALA A 50 23.14 -9.91 -10.89
C ALA A 50 23.71 -8.53 -11.27
N GLY A 51 23.88 -8.25 -12.56
CA GLY A 51 24.35 -6.95 -13.03
C GLY A 51 23.43 -5.80 -12.61
N TYR A 52 22.12 -6.00 -12.61
CA TYR A 52 21.19 -5.00 -12.07
C TYR A 52 21.35 -4.83 -10.54
N ALA A 53 21.41 -5.92 -9.79
CA ALA A 53 21.53 -5.89 -8.33
C ALA A 53 22.85 -5.27 -7.85
N ASP A 54 23.93 -5.49 -8.59
CA ASP A 54 25.25 -4.94 -8.31
C ASP A 54 25.39 -3.47 -8.78
N GLY A 55 24.39 -2.95 -9.50
CA GLY A 55 24.36 -1.59 -10.03
C GLY A 55 25.13 -1.39 -11.33
N ASP A 56 25.61 -2.48 -11.95
CA ASP A 56 26.30 -2.50 -13.23
C ASP A 56 25.35 -2.31 -14.43
N LEU A 57 24.07 -2.64 -14.25
CA LEU A 57 22.99 -2.40 -15.22
C LEU A 57 21.91 -1.51 -14.62
N SER A 58 21.45 -0.54 -15.39
CA SER A 58 20.21 0.17 -15.08
C SER A 58 18.99 -0.73 -15.29
N LEU A 59 17.86 -0.33 -14.71
CA LEU A 59 16.59 -1.05 -14.86
C LEU A 59 16.20 -1.21 -16.34
N ASP A 60 16.35 -0.14 -17.14
CA ASP A 60 16.04 -0.13 -18.57
C ASP A 60 16.94 -1.07 -19.37
N GLU A 61 18.24 -1.10 -19.06
CA GLU A 61 19.21 -2.01 -19.70
C GLU A 61 18.90 -3.47 -19.35
N ALA A 62 18.60 -3.76 -18.09
CA ALA A 62 18.21 -5.10 -17.66
C ALA A 62 16.87 -5.56 -18.27
N ALA A 63 15.86 -4.68 -18.32
CA ALA A 63 14.57 -4.98 -18.92
C ALA A 63 14.67 -5.26 -20.43
N LYS A 64 15.45 -4.45 -21.15
CA LYS A 64 15.74 -4.66 -22.59
C LYS A 64 16.50 -5.95 -22.83
N ALA A 65 17.50 -6.26 -22.00
CA ALA A 65 18.26 -7.50 -22.09
C ALA A 65 17.37 -8.74 -21.90
N LEU A 66 16.32 -8.63 -21.07
CA LEU A 66 15.29 -9.67 -20.88
C LEU A 66 14.20 -9.67 -21.97
N GLY A 67 14.30 -8.83 -23.00
CA GLY A 67 13.33 -8.75 -24.10
C GLY A 67 12.02 -8.03 -23.72
N GLY A 68 12.03 -7.25 -22.64
CA GLY A 68 10.93 -6.38 -22.23
C GLY A 68 11.23 -4.90 -22.53
N GLU A 69 10.19 -4.08 -22.54
CA GLU A 69 10.31 -2.62 -22.54
C GLU A 69 9.72 -2.08 -21.24
N ILE A 70 10.45 -1.17 -20.57
CA ILE A 70 9.88 -0.42 -19.45
C ILE A 70 8.92 0.63 -20.04
N PRO A 71 7.70 0.78 -19.50
CA PRO A 71 6.86 1.92 -19.82
C PRO A 71 7.68 3.21 -19.68
N ALA A 72 7.67 4.07 -20.70
CA ALA A 72 8.60 5.19 -20.85
C ALA A 72 8.69 6.13 -19.63
N GLU A 73 7.67 6.17 -18.77
CA GLU A 73 7.77 6.67 -17.40
C GLU A 73 6.85 5.83 -16.47
N PRO A 74 7.32 5.39 -15.30
CA PRO A 74 6.46 4.77 -14.30
C PRO A 74 5.41 5.78 -13.80
N PHE A 75 4.24 5.28 -13.37
CA PHE A 75 3.21 6.15 -12.80
C PHE A 75 3.70 6.82 -11.52
N ASP A 76 3.96 8.12 -11.60
CA ASP A 76 4.30 8.94 -10.44
C ASP A 76 3.01 9.40 -9.74
N LEU A 77 2.66 8.68 -8.66
CA LEU A 77 1.50 9.02 -7.83
C LEU A 77 1.65 10.38 -7.15
N VAL A 78 2.85 10.82 -6.79
CA VAL A 78 3.07 12.14 -6.17
C VAL A 78 2.75 13.25 -7.16
N ALA A 79 3.26 13.15 -8.40
CA ALA A 79 2.94 14.08 -9.47
C ALA A 79 1.45 14.03 -9.84
N HIS A 80 0.84 12.85 -9.86
CA HIS A 80 -0.59 12.70 -10.11
C HIS A 80 -1.43 13.42 -9.06
N LEU A 81 -1.16 13.22 -7.77
CA LEU A 81 -1.87 13.88 -6.66
C LEU A 81 -1.70 15.40 -6.67
N ALA A 82 -0.54 15.90 -7.09
CA ALA A 82 -0.34 17.34 -7.29
C ALA A 82 -1.25 17.89 -8.39
N ARG A 83 -1.29 17.24 -9.57
CA ARG A 83 -2.20 17.62 -10.65
C ARG A 83 -3.68 17.53 -10.25
N GLN A 84 -4.04 16.49 -9.50
CA GLN A 84 -5.40 16.29 -8.98
C GLN A 84 -5.81 17.44 -8.06
N ARG A 85 -4.93 17.82 -7.12
CA ARG A 85 -5.16 18.97 -6.23
C ARG A 85 -5.42 20.24 -7.01
N ASP A 86 -4.60 20.55 -8.00
CA ASP A 86 -4.72 21.77 -8.79
C ASP A 86 -6.05 21.80 -9.55
N PHE A 87 -6.38 20.71 -10.26
CA PHE A 87 -7.67 20.57 -10.95
C PHE A 87 -8.87 20.70 -10.00
N SER A 88 -8.78 20.08 -8.82
CA SER A 88 -9.87 20.07 -7.85
C SER A 88 -10.08 21.43 -7.16
N ILE A 89 -9.00 22.19 -6.92
CA ILE A 89 -9.08 23.58 -6.46
C ILE A 89 -9.74 24.46 -7.51
N GLU A 90 -9.35 24.34 -8.77
CA GLU A 90 -9.91 25.13 -9.88
C GLU A 90 -11.39 24.81 -10.10
N THR A 91 -11.74 23.52 -10.14
CA THR A 91 -13.08 23.06 -10.50
C THR A 91 -14.07 23.15 -9.34
N PHE A 92 -13.65 22.70 -8.16
CA PHE A 92 -14.53 22.56 -6.99
C PHE A 92 -14.22 23.58 -5.89
N GLY A 93 -13.34 24.53 -6.14
CA GLY A 93 -12.99 25.60 -5.20
C GLY A 93 -12.09 25.16 -4.03
N PRO A 94 -11.54 26.15 -3.31
CA PRO A 94 -10.54 25.92 -2.27
C PRO A 94 -11.15 25.41 -0.95
N GLY A 95 -10.26 25.03 -0.04
CA GLY A 95 -10.58 24.72 1.36
C GLY A 95 -10.93 23.25 1.62
N PRO A 96 -11.29 22.90 2.87
CA PRO A 96 -11.35 21.51 3.30
C PRO A 96 -12.43 20.67 2.61
N ARG A 97 -13.57 21.29 2.22
CA ARG A 97 -14.74 20.65 1.58
C ARG A 97 -15.17 19.28 2.18
N THR A 98 -14.78 18.97 3.42
CA THR A 98 -14.78 17.61 3.98
C THR A 98 -16.16 16.97 3.98
N LYS A 99 -17.20 17.76 4.28
CA LYS A 99 -18.59 17.27 4.24
C LYS A 99 -19.02 16.88 2.82
N GLY A 100 -18.64 17.66 1.81
CA GLY A 100 -18.96 17.37 0.41
C GLY A 100 -18.21 16.15 -0.12
N VAL A 101 -16.92 16.03 0.20
CA VAL A 101 -16.14 14.83 -0.17
C VAL A 101 -16.71 13.57 0.47
N ILE A 102 -17.05 13.60 1.76
CA ILE A 102 -17.66 12.46 2.45
C ILE A 102 -19.04 12.13 1.88
N ASP A 103 -19.84 13.16 1.56
CA ASP A 103 -21.15 12.97 0.93
C ASP A 103 -21.02 12.26 -0.43
N HIS A 104 -20.06 12.70 -1.24
CA HIS A 104 -19.77 12.07 -2.54
C HIS A 104 -19.28 10.63 -2.38
N ILE A 105 -18.34 10.36 -1.46
CA ILE A 105 -17.89 8.98 -1.18
C ILE A 105 -19.06 8.07 -0.82
N ARG A 106 -20.08 8.55 -0.09
CA ARG A 106 -21.25 7.73 0.23
C ARG A 106 -22.10 7.43 -1.01
N LYS A 107 -22.21 8.37 -1.94
CA LYS A 107 -22.90 8.17 -3.22
C LYS A 107 -22.19 7.08 -4.03
N GLU A 108 -20.88 7.19 -4.23
CA GLU A 108 -20.12 6.20 -5.02
C GLU A 108 -20.16 4.80 -4.40
N LEU A 109 -20.20 4.70 -3.06
CA LEU A 109 -20.42 3.41 -2.39
C LEU A 109 -21.79 2.78 -2.73
N THR A 110 -22.84 3.58 -2.94
CA THR A 110 -24.14 3.08 -3.41
C THR A 110 -24.08 2.64 -4.88
N GLU A 111 -23.27 3.29 -5.71
CA GLU A 111 -23.05 2.91 -7.11
C GLU A 111 -22.24 1.60 -7.21
N ILE A 112 -21.21 1.42 -6.38
CA ILE A 112 -20.50 0.14 -6.21
C ILE A 112 -21.45 -0.98 -5.75
N GLU A 113 -22.39 -0.69 -4.85
CA GLU A 113 -23.40 -1.68 -4.42
C GLU A 113 -24.31 -2.10 -5.59
N ALA A 114 -24.56 -1.22 -6.55
CA ALA A 114 -25.39 -1.49 -7.72
C ALA A 114 -24.65 -2.27 -8.81
N ASP A 115 -23.39 -1.93 -9.10
CA ASP A 115 -22.52 -2.66 -10.03
C ASP A 115 -21.07 -2.74 -9.50
N PRO A 116 -20.74 -3.73 -8.66
CA PRO A 116 -19.41 -3.86 -8.08
C PRO A 116 -18.34 -4.27 -9.10
N SER A 117 -18.74 -4.64 -10.32
CA SER A 117 -17.83 -5.01 -11.41
C SER A 117 -17.36 -3.80 -12.22
N ASP A 118 -18.01 -2.65 -12.05
CA ASP A 118 -17.56 -1.40 -12.62
C ASP A 118 -16.35 -0.87 -11.86
N ILE A 119 -15.21 -0.79 -12.54
CA ILE A 119 -13.96 -0.32 -11.96
C ILE A 119 -13.97 1.21 -11.76
N GLU A 120 -14.75 1.95 -12.54
CA GLU A 120 -14.79 3.42 -12.45
C GLU A 120 -15.29 3.86 -11.08
N GLU A 121 -16.33 3.20 -10.56
CA GLU A 121 -16.93 3.50 -9.25
C GLU A 121 -15.94 3.27 -8.08
N TRP A 122 -15.11 2.22 -8.17
CA TRP A 122 -14.01 2.01 -7.21
C TRP A 122 -12.94 3.09 -7.32
N VAL A 123 -12.62 3.52 -8.54
CA VAL A 123 -11.65 4.58 -8.80
C VAL A 123 -12.16 5.93 -8.30
N ASP A 124 -13.45 6.21 -8.40
CA ASP A 124 -14.04 7.45 -7.86
C ASP A 124 -13.87 7.53 -6.34
N VAL A 125 -14.07 6.43 -5.61
CA VAL A 125 -13.76 6.38 -4.17
C VAL A 125 -12.28 6.67 -3.89
N ILE A 126 -11.35 6.13 -4.70
CA ILE A 126 -9.91 6.37 -4.57
C ILE A 126 -9.57 7.85 -4.80
N ILE A 127 -10.08 8.43 -5.89
CA ILE A 127 -9.89 9.84 -6.23
C ILE A 127 -10.44 10.73 -5.12
N LEU A 128 -11.65 10.47 -4.63
CA LEU A 128 -12.27 11.24 -3.55
C LEU A 128 -11.54 11.07 -2.21
N ALA A 129 -11.01 9.89 -1.91
CA ALA A 129 -10.19 9.67 -0.71
C ALA A 129 -8.89 10.49 -0.76
N PHE A 130 -8.23 10.55 -1.91
CA PHE A 130 -7.08 11.42 -2.13
C PHE A 130 -7.46 12.90 -2.03
N ASP A 131 -8.61 13.28 -2.59
CA ASP A 131 -9.13 14.64 -2.50
C ASP A 131 -9.31 15.07 -1.03
N GLY A 132 -9.97 14.22 -0.24
CA GLY A 132 -10.13 14.44 1.19
C GLY A 132 -8.81 14.53 1.95
N ALA A 133 -7.82 13.70 1.60
CA ALA A 133 -6.51 13.68 2.27
C ALA A 133 -5.73 14.98 2.04
N TRP A 134 -5.58 15.44 0.79
CA TRP A 134 -4.83 16.68 0.55
C TRP A 134 -5.61 17.91 1.05
N ARG A 135 -6.95 17.90 0.98
CA ARG A 135 -7.79 18.97 1.55
C ARG A 135 -7.70 19.06 3.08
N ALA A 136 -7.34 17.97 3.74
CA ALA A 136 -7.04 17.95 5.18
C ALA A 136 -5.64 18.50 5.51
N GLY A 137 -4.86 18.94 4.51
CA GLY A 137 -3.55 19.58 4.68
C GLY A 137 -2.36 18.65 4.52
N TRP A 138 -2.54 17.44 3.99
CA TRP A 138 -1.45 16.52 3.73
C TRP A 138 -0.85 16.73 2.34
N GLU A 139 0.47 16.93 2.27
CA GLU A 139 1.16 17.02 0.99
C GLU A 139 1.17 15.66 0.26
N PRO A 140 1.17 15.65 -1.10
CA PRO A 140 1.18 14.43 -1.91
C PRO A 140 2.17 13.36 -1.46
N HIS A 141 3.44 13.72 -1.19
CA HIS A 141 4.45 12.78 -0.73
C HIS A 141 4.11 12.17 0.65
N LYS A 142 3.48 12.94 1.56
CA LYS A 142 3.02 12.44 2.86
C LYS A 142 1.84 11.49 2.74
N ILE A 143 0.98 11.68 1.74
CA ILE A 143 -0.11 10.74 1.43
C ILE A 143 0.49 9.41 0.98
N VAL A 144 1.47 9.43 0.06
CA VAL A 144 2.15 8.21 -0.41
C VAL A 144 2.89 7.50 0.72
N GLU A 145 3.67 8.23 1.54
CA GLU A 145 4.32 7.67 2.74
C GLU A 145 3.29 7.01 3.68
N ALA A 146 2.13 7.64 3.89
CA ALA A 146 1.07 7.12 4.76
C ALA A 146 0.42 5.86 4.20
N ILE A 147 0.23 5.75 2.88
CA ILE A 147 -0.27 4.53 2.24
C ILE A 147 0.70 3.36 2.49
N VAL A 148 1.99 3.56 2.19
CA VAL A 148 3.03 2.54 2.39
C VAL A 148 3.12 2.13 3.85
N ALA A 149 3.21 3.08 4.77
CA ALA A 149 3.28 2.80 6.21
C ALA A 149 2.02 2.09 6.73
N LYS A 150 0.84 2.47 6.21
CA LYS A 150 -0.43 1.85 6.59
C LYS A 150 -0.51 0.40 6.10
N GLN A 151 -0.05 0.13 4.89
CA GLN A 151 -0.01 -1.20 4.32
C GLN A 151 0.95 -2.10 5.10
N ALA A 152 2.19 -1.65 5.34
CA ALA A 152 3.16 -2.38 6.16
C ALA A 152 2.62 -2.68 7.57
N LYS A 153 1.92 -1.72 8.20
CA LYS A 153 1.24 -1.93 9.48
C LYS A 153 0.11 -2.96 9.40
N ASN A 154 -0.60 -3.05 8.28
CA ASN A 154 -1.65 -4.04 8.07
C ASN A 154 -1.07 -5.45 7.88
N GLU A 155 0.02 -5.57 7.12
CA GLU A 155 0.73 -6.84 6.89
C GLU A 155 1.36 -7.40 8.17
N ALA A 156 1.86 -6.53 9.05
CA ALA A 156 2.45 -6.93 10.33
C ALA A 156 1.41 -7.35 11.39
N ARG A 157 0.11 -7.26 11.13
CA ARG A 157 -0.94 -7.65 12.08
C ARG A 157 -1.25 -9.14 12.00
N GLN A 158 -1.77 -9.67 13.10
CA GLN A 158 -2.42 -10.97 13.10
C GLN A 158 -3.87 -10.83 12.61
N TRP A 159 -4.22 -11.64 11.62
CA TRP A 159 -5.56 -11.70 11.03
C TRP A 159 -6.16 -13.09 11.28
N PRO A 160 -7.48 -13.19 11.49
CA PRO A 160 -8.16 -14.49 11.55
C PRO A 160 -8.15 -15.17 10.17
N ASP A 161 -8.38 -16.49 10.13
CA ASP A 161 -8.56 -17.20 8.86
C ASP A 161 -9.83 -16.71 8.17
N TRP A 162 -9.65 -16.06 7.02
CA TRP A 162 -10.76 -15.49 6.24
C TRP A 162 -11.78 -16.53 5.81
N ARG A 163 -11.41 -17.82 5.69
CA ARG A 163 -12.33 -18.91 5.35
C ARG A 163 -13.38 -19.18 6.43
N THR A 164 -13.13 -18.69 7.64
CA THR A 164 -14.04 -18.82 8.79
C THR A 164 -14.84 -17.56 9.06
N ALA A 165 -14.58 -16.48 8.32
CA ALA A 165 -15.30 -15.22 8.44
C ALA A 165 -16.52 -15.19 7.51
N ASP A 166 -17.53 -14.40 7.89
CA ASP A 166 -18.66 -14.06 7.02
C ASP A 166 -18.13 -13.23 5.83
N PRO A 167 -18.30 -13.68 4.57
CA PRO A 167 -17.81 -12.97 3.39
C PRO A 167 -18.44 -11.57 3.22
N ASP A 168 -19.61 -11.32 3.83
CA ASP A 168 -20.33 -10.04 3.73
C ASP A 168 -20.03 -9.10 4.91
N LYS A 169 -19.00 -9.42 5.72
CA LYS A 169 -18.58 -8.61 6.88
C LYS A 169 -17.10 -8.28 6.85
N ALA A 170 -16.79 -7.11 7.41
CA ALA A 170 -15.41 -6.68 7.57
C ALA A 170 -14.63 -7.62 8.51
N ILE A 171 -13.56 -8.20 8.00
CA ILE A 171 -12.55 -8.88 8.81
C ILE A 171 -11.71 -7.83 9.54
N LYS A 172 -11.51 -8.02 10.85
CA LYS A 172 -10.69 -7.14 11.69
C LYS A 172 -9.49 -7.91 12.23
N HIS A 173 -8.38 -7.20 12.42
CA HIS A 173 -7.20 -7.79 13.05
C HIS A 173 -7.52 -8.24 14.49
N VAL A 174 -6.83 -9.29 14.95
CA VAL A 174 -6.93 -9.74 16.32
C VAL A 174 -6.43 -8.62 17.24
N ARG A 175 -7.19 -8.33 18.30
CA ARG A 175 -6.74 -7.44 19.38
C ARG A 175 -6.17 -8.33 20.48
N ALA A 176 -4.98 -8.00 20.99
CA ALA A 176 -4.49 -8.65 22.20
C ALA A 176 -5.54 -8.46 23.31
N PRO A 177 -5.79 -9.47 24.17
CA PRO A 177 -6.60 -9.26 25.35
C PRO A 177 -5.95 -8.13 26.15
N SER A 178 -6.68 -7.06 26.39
CA SER A 178 -6.19 -5.97 27.22
C SER A 178 -5.93 -6.52 28.63
N GLU A 179 -4.66 -6.63 29.02
CA GLU A 179 -4.31 -6.74 30.44
C GLU A 179 -4.86 -5.49 31.14
N GLY A 180 -5.90 -5.63 31.97
CA GLY A 180 -6.44 -4.51 32.76
C GLY A 180 -7.95 -4.26 32.70
N GLY A 181 -8.78 -5.21 32.28
CA GLY A 181 -10.24 -5.13 32.42
C GLY A 181 -10.78 -5.37 33.84
N GLY A 182 -9.91 -5.44 34.86
CA GLY A 182 -10.31 -5.39 36.27
C GLY A 182 -10.39 -3.93 36.71
N GLY A 183 -11.44 -3.22 36.32
CA GLY A 183 -11.69 -1.87 36.80
C GLY A 183 -11.69 -1.87 38.33
N GLU A 184 -10.93 -0.95 38.93
CA GLU A 184 -11.00 -0.74 40.38
C GLU A 184 -12.47 -0.52 40.77
N THR A 185 -12.97 -1.35 41.67
CA THR A 185 -14.30 -1.19 42.23
C THR A 185 -14.40 0.16 42.95
N ALA A 186 -15.60 0.72 43.05
CA ALA A 186 -15.84 1.95 43.80
C ALA A 186 -15.29 1.88 45.24
N ALA A 187 -15.20 0.68 45.82
CA ALA A 187 -14.58 0.41 47.12
C ALA A 187 -13.05 0.65 47.14
N GLN A 188 -12.35 0.26 46.06
CA GLN A 188 -10.91 0.49 45.91
C GLN A 188 -10.58 1.97 45.73
N ILE A 189 -11.44 2.71 45.00
CA ILE A 189 -11.33 4.17 44.84
C ILE A 189 -11.58 4.89 46.17
N ALA A 190 -12.60 4.48 46.94
CA ALA A 190 -12.93 5.07 48.25
C ALA A 190 -11.80 4.88 49.28
N ALA A 191 -11.15 3.72 49.32
CA ALA A 191 -10.05 3.42 50.26
C ALA A 191 -8.76 4.22 49.99
N ARG A 192 -8.61 4.78 48.79
CA ARG A 192 -7.49 5.66 48.41
C ARG A 192 -7.76 7.12 48.78
N ILE A 193 -9.01 7.57 48.69
CA ILE A 193 -9.41 8.94 49.01
C ILE A 193 -9.52 9.13 50.54
N GLY A 194 -9.97 8.12 51.28
CA GLY A 194 -10.16 8.18 52.75
C GLY A 194 -8.89 8.12 53.62
N ARG A 195 -7.69 8.02 53.03
CA ARG A 195 -6.40 8.01 53.77
C ARG A 195 -5.61 9.33 53.70
N ARG A 196 -6.23 10.38 53.17
CA ARG A 196 -5.74 11.76 53.28
C ARG A 196 -6.69 12.56 54.16
N ALA A 197 -6.61 12.29 55.47
CA ALA A 197 -7.04 13.19 56.53
C ALA A 197 -5.93 13.17 57.59
#